data_AF-A0A368X9J2-F1
#
_entry.id   AF-A0A368X9J2-F1
#
_cell.length_a   1.000
_cell.length_b   1.000
_cell.length_c   1.000
_cell.angle_alpha   90.00
_cell.angle_beta   90.00
_cell.angle_gamma   90.00
#
_symmetry.space_group_name_H-M   'P 1'
#
loop_
_entity.id
_entity.type
_entity.pdbx_description
1 polymer ?
#
loop_
_entity_poly.entity_id
_entity_poly.type
_entity_poly.pdbx_seq_one_letter_code
_entity_poly.pdbx_strand_id
1 'polypeptide(L)'
;MASGGALARAKGVLLALMEQAYRRRERVALLCFAGTRVELRLPPRKAAAWNDDWVHPIGGGGGTPLGPAIAQAGQLLARAGGEGWLWLLTDGRSRDWPARPAEAAQLRVVDFELGRLRLGRAQALAQAWGAECLHAEAWC
;
A
#
# COMPACT_ATOMS: atom_id res chain seq x y z
N MET A 1 19.51 -15.15 -1.72
CA MET A 1 18.92 -14.97 -0.37
C MET A 1 18.70 -13.47 -0.15
N ALA A 2 17.54 -12.93 -0.54
CA ALA A 2 17.25 -11.48 -0.40
C ALA A 2 15.75 -11.14 -0.25
N SER A 3 14.85 -12.12 -0.27
CA SER A 3 13.39 -11.91 -0.27
C SER A 3 12.80 -11.67 1.14
N GLY A 4 13.45 -12.16 2.20
CA GLY A 4 12.90 -12.07 3.56
C GLY A 4 12.83 -10.65 4.13
N GLY A 5 13.84 -9.81 3.86
CA GLY A 5 13.96 -8.48 4.49
C GLY A 5 12.96 -7.43 3.97
N ALA A 6 12.64 -7.45 2.67
CA ALA A 6 11.68 -6.50 2.09
C ALA A 6 10.26 -6.78 2.60
N LEU A 7 9.85 -8.06 2.59
CA LEU A 7 8.55 -8.48 3.08
C LEU A 7 8.41 -8.24 4.59
N ALA A 8 9.45 -8.56 5.38
CA ALA A 8 9.44 -8.30 6.83
C ALA A 8 9.26 -6.80 7.14
N ARG A 9 9.92 -5.91 6.38
CA ARG A 9 9.73 -4.45 6.52
C ARG A 9 8.32 -4.00 6.13
N ALA A 10 7.80 -4.51 5.01
CA ALA A 10 6.43 -4.19 4.59
C ALA A 10 5.41 -4.59 5.65
N LYS A 11 5.61 -5.75 6.31
CA LYS A 11 4.82 -6.15 7.47
C LYS A 11 4.95 -5.16 8.63
N GLY A 12 6.18 -4.78 9.01
CA GLY A 12 6.42 -3.82 10.08
C GLY A 12 5.72 -2.47 9.87
N VAL A 13 5.82 -1.90 8.67
CA VAL A 13 5.11 -0.66 8.31
C VAL A 13 3.60 -0.85 8.39
N LEU A 14 3.06 -1.93 7.83
CA LEU A 14 1.62 -2.21 7.87
C LEU A 14 1.12 -2.31 9.32
N LEU A 15 1.84 -3.01 10.19
CA LEU A 15 1.50 -3.11 11.62
C LEU A 15 1.52 -1.74 12.30
N ALA A 16 2.54 -0.92 12.04
CA ALA A 16 2.63 0.42 12.59
C ALA A 16 1.46 1.32 12.14
N LEU A 17 1.07 1.25 10.87
CA LEU A 17 -0.07 1.99 10.32
C LEU A 17 -1.40 1.52 10.93
N MET A 18 -1.60 0.21 11.06
CA MET A 18 -2.81 -0.34 11.69
C MET A 18 -2.92 0.04 13.16
N GLU A 19 -1.80 0.03 13.90
CA GLU A 19 -1.75 0.46 15.30
C GLU A 19 -2.05 1.96 15.46
N GLN A 20 -1.56 2.81 14.53
CA GLN A 20 -1.93 4.22 14.51
C GLN A 20 -3.44 4.40 14.26
N ALA A 21 -3.99 3.72 13.26
CA ALA A 21 -5.42 3.77 12.94
C ALA A 21 -6.29 3.24 14.10
N TYR A 22 -5.84 2.18 14.79
CA TYR A 22 -6.49 1.63 15.97
C TYR A 22 -6.57 2.66 17.09
N ARG A 23 -5.43 3.30 17.43
CA ARG A 23 -5.38 4.35 18.48
C ARG A 23 -6.27 5.55 18.14
N ARG A 24 -6.36 5.91 16.86
CA ARG A 24 -7.23 7.00 16.37
C ARG A 24 -8.69 6.59 16.16
N ARG A 25 -9.03 5.31 16.39
CA ARG A 25 -10.37 4.74 16.14
C ARG A 25 -10.85 4.94 14.71
N GLU A 26 -9.93 4.94 13.77
CA GLU A 26 -10.20 5.12 12.35
C GLU A 26 -10.80 3.85 11.72
N ARG A 27 -11.42 4.01 10.55
CA ARG A 27 -11.82 2.89 9.70
C ARG A 27 -10.70 2.57 8.73
N VAL A 28 -10.44 1.28 8.55
CA VAL A 28 -9.40 0.78 7.66
C VAL A 28 -9.96 -0.25 6.69
N ALA A 29 -9.36 -0.31 5.52
CA ALA A 29 -9.49 -1.39 4.56
C ALA A 29 -8.08 -1.75 4.07
N LEU A 30 -7.87 -3.01 3.70
CA LEU A 30 -6.58 -3.48 3.18
C LEU A 30 -6.80 -4.18 1.86
N LEU A 31 -6.20 -3.61 0.81
CA LEU A 31 -6.06 -4.25 -0.49
C LEU A 31 -4.65 -4.82 -0.60
N CYS A 32 -4.57 -6.07 -1.02
CA CYS A 32 -3.32 -6.72 -1.38
C CYS A 32 -3.36 -7.01 -2.88
N PHE A 33 -2.24 -6.86 -3.57
CA PHE A 33 -2.15 -7.17 -4.99
C PHE A 33 -0.81 -7.81 -5.33
N ALA A 34 -0.85 -8.85 -6.17
CA ALA A 34 0.34 -9.45 -6.79
C ALA A 34 -0.11 -10.30 -7.98
N GLY A 35 0.81 -10.61 -8.87
CA GLY A 35 0.45 -11.43 -10.02
C GLY A 35 -0.47 -10.66 -10.97
N THR A 36 -1.65 -11.24 -11.21
CA THR A 36 -2.78 -10.62 -11.92
C THR A 36 -3.98 -10.34 -11.01
N ARG A 37 -3.81 -10.45 -9.68
CA ARG A 37 -4.92 -10.40 -8.72
C ARG A 37 -4.84 -9.19 -7.80
N VAL A 38 -6.01 -8.65 -7.49
CA VAL A 38 -6.26 -7.71 -6.40
C VAL A 38 -7.22 -8.37 -5.42
N GLU A 39 -6.88 -8.38 -4.14
CA GLU A 39 -7.62 -9.02 -3.06
C GLU A 39 -7.98 -7.97 -2.01
N LEU A 40 -9.28 -7.83 -1.70
CA LEU A 40 -9.73 -7.10 -0.52
C LEU A 40 -9.54 -7.98 0.73
N ARG A 41 -8.33 -7.95 1.27
CA ARG A 41 -7.92 -8.72 2.44
C ARG A 41 -8.72 -8.32 3.69
N LEU A 42 -8.94 -7.02 3.89
CA LEU A 42 -9.72 -6.49 5.00
C LEU A 42 -10.79 -5.54 4.45
N PRO A 43 -12.08 -5.89 4.53
CA PRO A 43 -13.14 -4.97 4.12
C PRO A 43 -13.20 -3.76 5.06
N PRO A 44 -13.77 -2.61 4.61
CA PRO A 44 -13.83 -1.38 5.41
C PRO A 44 -14.49 -1.56 6.78
N ARG A 45 -13.70 -1.57 7.85
CA ARG A 45 -14.15 -1.76 9.24
C ARG A 45 -13.40 -0.86 10.21
N LYS A 46 -13.90 -0.71 11.43
CA LYS A 46 -13.13 -0.06 12.50
C LYS A 46 -11.83 -0.83 12.73
N ALA A 47 -10.72 -0.11 12.84
CA ALA A 47 -9.45 -0.70 13.21
C ALA A 47 -9.59 -1.43 14.56
N ALA A 48 -8.99 -2.60 14.65
CA ALA A 48 -8.95 -3.44 15.83
C ALA A 48 -7.50 -3.84 16.09
N ALA A 49 -7.20 -4.23 17.33
CA ALA A 49 -5.92 -4.86 17.65
C ALA A 49 -5.68 -6.00 16.66
N TRP A 50 -4.60 -5.86 15.89
CA TRP A 50 -4.27 -6.76 14.80
C TRP A 50 -3.91 -8.14 15.38
N ASN A 51 -4.41 -9.22 14.77
CA ASN A 51 -4.01 -10.59 15.14
C ASN A 51 -3.14 -11.15 14.01
N ASP A 52 -2.02 -11.77 14.37
CA ASP A 52 -0.85 -12.05 13.51
C ASP A 52 -1.07 -12.94 12.27
N ASP A 53 -2.28 -13.41 12.06
CA ASP A 53 -2.64 -14.23 10.92
C ASP A 53 -2.99 -13.37 9.70
N TRP A 54 -1.94 -12.90 9.01
CA TRP A 54 -1.76 -12.95 7.55
C TRP A 54 -1.02 -11.73 6.99
N VAL A 55 0.23 -11.96 6.63
CA VAL A 55 0.77 -11.50 5.35
C VAL A 55 1.34 -12.75 4.68
N HIS A 56 0.45 -13.65 4.28
CA HIS A 56 0.83 -14.63 3.27
C HIS A 56 1.10 -13.83 2.00
N PRO A 57 2.24 -14.04 1.32
CA PRO A 57 2.45 -13.47 0.01
C PRO A 57 1.27 -13.90 -0.86
N ILE A 58 0.61 -12.93 -1.52
CA ILE A 58 -0.16 -13.28 -2.71
C ILE A 58 0.87 -13.91 -3.65
N GLY A 59 0.67 -15.18 -3.99
CA GLY A 59 1.59 -15.92 -4.86
C GLY A 59 1.96 -15.08 -6.08
N GLY A 60 3.26 -14.87 -6.31
CA GLY A 60 3.78 -14.00 -7.36
C GLY A 60 4.23 -14.79 -8.58
N GLY A 61 3.58 -14.53 -9.72
CA GLY A 61 3.99 -14.97 -11.05
C GLY A 61 3.26 -14.14 -12.10
N GLY A 62 4.01 -13.31 -12.85
CA GLY A 62 3.52 -12.39 -13.89
C GLY A 62 2.84 -11.12 -13.37
N GLY A 63 3.19 -9.94 -13.89
CA GLY A 63 2.48 -8.68 -13.60
C GLY A 63 2.48 -8.16 -12.15
N THR A 64 2.04 -6.92 -11.96
CA THR A 64 1.69 -6.33 -10.65
C THR A 64 0.57 -5.32 -10.92
N PRO A 65 -0.70 -5.65 -10.62
CA PRO A 65 -1.87 -4.96 -11.14
C PRO A 65 -2.16 -3.70 -10.31
N LEU A 66 -1.21 -2.77 -10.33
CA LEU A 66 -1.29 -1.54 -9.55
C LEU A 66 -2.44 -0.67 -10.05
N GLY A 67 -2.66 -0.60 -11.37
CA GLY A 67 -3.80 0.13 -11.94
C GLY A 67 -5.15 -0.33 -11.38
N PRO A 68 -5.51 -1.62 -11.52
CA PRO A 68 -6.71 -2.19 -10.93
C PRO A 68 -6.81 -2.02 -9.40
N ALA A 69 -5.69 -2.15 -8.67
CA ALA A 69 -5.68 -1.96 -7.22
C ALA A 69 -6.04 -0.53 -6.81
N ILE A 70 -5.50 0.47 -7.51
CA ILE A 70 -5.80 1.88 -7.25
C ILE A 70 -7.25 2.23 -7.62
N ALA A 71 -7.78 1.68 -8.72
CA ALA A 71 -9.18 1.86 -9.08
C ALA A 71 -10.12 1.29 -8.00
N GLN A 72 -9.83 0.10 -7.48
CA GLN A 72 -10.62 -0.49 -6.40
C GLN A 72 -10.50 0.31 -5.08
N ALA A 73 -9.32 0.85 -4.79
CA ALA A 73 -9.13 1.74 -3.64
C ALA A 73 -9.99 3.01 -3.75
N GLY A 74 -10.02 3.65 -4.93
CA GLY A 74 -10.88 4.80 -5.20
C GLY A 74 -12.36 4.49 -4.97
N GLN A 75 -12.84 3.33 -5.42
CA GLN A 75 -14.23 2.90 -5.17
C GLN A 75 -14.55 2.74 -3.68
N LEU A 76 -13.61 2.21 -2.88
CA LEU A 76 -13.79 2.09 -1.42
C LEU A 76 -13.83 3.46 -0.74
N LEU A 77 -12.98 4.40 -1.19
CA LEU A 77 -12.94 5.77 -0.68
C LEU A 77 -14.19 6.56 -1.05
N ALA A 78 -14.69 6.46 -2.28
CA ALA A 78 -15.97 7.05 -2.71
C ALA A 78 -17.12 6.59 -1.80
N ARG A 79 -17.21 5.28 -1.54
CA ARG A 79 -18.25 4.70 -0.65
C ARG A 79 -18.12 5.19 0.81
N ALA A 80 -16.93 5.61 1.22
CA ALA A 80 -16.66 6.17 2.53
C ALA A 80 -16.81 7.71 2.59
N GLY A 81 -17.24 8.35 1.50
CA GLY A 81 -17.47 9.81 1.45
C GLY A 81 -16.28 10.63 0.90
N GLY A 82 -15.22 10.01 0.38
CA GLY A 82 -14.15 10.71 -0.35
C GLY A 82 -13.14 11.50 0.50
N GLU A 83 -13.23 11.42 1.83
CA GLU A 83 -12.34 12.15 2.75
C GLU A 83 -11.21 11.28 3.34
N GLY A 84 -10.99 10.09 2.76
CA GLY A 84 -10.07 9.10 3.29
C GLY A 84 -8.62 9.27 2.85
N TRP A 85 -7.73 8.58 3.56
CA TRP A 85 -6.32 8.46 3.21
C TRP A 85 -6.08 7.20 2.38
N LEU A 86 -5.21 7.30 1.38
CA LEU A 86 -4.65 6.15 0.67
C LEU A 86 -3.16 6.04 0.97
N TRP A 87 -2.76 4.89 1.51
CA TRP A 87 -1.36 4.51 1.68
C TRP A 87 -1.01 3.41 0.67
N LEU A 88 -0.11 3.70 -0.27
CA LEU A 88 0.42 2.74 -1.23
C LEU A 88 1.78 2.21 -0.73
N LEU A 89 1.85 0.92 -0.43
CA LEU A 89 3.10 0.24 -0.08
C LEU A 89 3.61 -0.50 -1.33
N THR A 90 4.78 -0.13 -1.85
CA THR A 90 5.29 -0.68 -3.13
C THR A 90 6.81 -0.66 -3.19
N ASP A 91 7.43 -1.59 -3.91
CA ASP A 91 8.85 -1.56 -4.25
C ASP A 91 9.10 -0.95 -5.65
N GLY A 92 8.06 -0.37 -6.27
CA GLY A 92 8.15 0.31 -7.56
C GLY A 92 8.37 -0.61 -8.76
N ARG A 93 8.31 -1.95 -8.60
CA ARG A 93 8.60 -2.89 -9.70
C ARG A 93 7.51 -3.02 -10.74
N SER A 94 6.29 -2.56 -10.45
CA SER A 94 5.24 -2.51 -11.46
C SER A 94 5.64 -1.60 -12.63
N ARG A 95 5.15 -1.95 -13.82
CA ARG A 95 5.22 -1.10 -15.01
C ARG A 95 3.96 -0.25 -15.19
N ASP A 96 2.92 -0.55 -14.41
CA ASP A 96 1.67 0.20 -14.44
C ASP A 96 1.90 1.62 -13.91
N TRP A 97 1.20 2.58 -14.52
CA TRP A 97 1.24 3.99 -14.13
C TRP A 97 -0.18 4.53 -13.95
N PRO A 98 -0.85 4.22 -12.83
CA PRO A 98 -2.20 4.69 -12.59
C PRO A 98 -2.27 6.21 -12.41
N ALA A 99 -3.41 6.78 -12.81
CA ALA A 99 -3.75 8.14 -12.41
C ALA A 99 -3.95 8.23 -10.88
N ARG A 100 -3.77 9.44 -10.34
CA ARG A 100 -4.10 9.73 -8.93
C ARG A 100 -5.59 9.42 -8.71
N PRO A 101 -5.97 8.61 -7.71
CA PRO A 101 -7.38 8.42 -7.38
C PRO A 101 -7.97 9.73 -6.84
N ALA A 102 -9.03 10.21 -7.48
CA ALA A 102 -9.65 11.49 -7.17
C ALA A 102 -10.35 11.48 -5.80
N GLU A 103 -10.76 10.31 -5.34
CA GLU A 103 -11.48 10.07 -4.09
C GLU A 103 -10.58 10.08 -2.86
N ALA A 104 -9.26 10.09 -3.03
CA ALA A 104 -8.31 10.14 -1.94
C ALA A 104 -7.97 11.60 -1.63
N ALA A 105 -8.50 12.10 -0.51
CA ALA A 105 -8.17 13.41 0.02
C ALA A 105 -6.66 13.53 0.32
N GLN A 106 -6.08 12.44 0.86
CA GLN A 106 -4.66 12.36 1.14
C GLN A 106 -4.05 11.09 0.58
N LEU A 107 -2.83 11.20 0.03
CA LEU A 107 -2.07 10.09 -0.51
C LEU A 107 -0.65 10.05 0.05
N ARG A 108 -0.21 8.85 0.40
CA ARG A 108 1.17 8.57 0.79
C ARG A 108 1.66 7.33 0.08
N VAL A 109 2.90 7.37 -0.40
CA VAL A 109 3.59 6.22 -0.99
C VAL A 109 4.70 5.82 -0.04
N VAL A 110 4.75 4.55 0.34
CA VAL A 110 5.88 3.97 1.08
C VAL A 110 6.71 3.14 0.12
N ASP A 111 7.93 3.60 -0.13
CA ASP A 111 8.91 2.97 -1.02
C ASP A 111 9.70 1.89 -0.27
N PHE A 112 9.57 0.65 -0.74
CA PHE A 112 10.33 -0.53 -0.30
C PHE A 112 11.42 -0.93 -1.29
N GLU A 113 11.74 -0.08 -2.28
CA GLU A 113 12.84 -0.33 -3.19
C GLU A 113 14.16 -0.41 -2.43
N LEU A 114 14.89 -1.51 -2.64
CA LEU A 114 16.10 -1.85 -1.90
C LEU A 114 17.21 -2.25 -2.88
N GLY A 115 18.44 -1.90 -2.54
CA GLY A 115 19.64 -2.30 -3.27
C GLY A 115 20.39 -1.13 -3.90
N ARG A 116 21.53 -1.43 -4.55
CA ARG A 116 22.45 -0.42 -5.11
C ARG A 116 21.91 0.26 -6.37
N LEU A 117 21.00 -0.39 -7.10
CA LEU A 117 20.35 0.15 -8.29
C LEU A 117 18.88 0.44 -7.94
N ARG A 118 18.57 1.72 -7.74
CA ARG A 118 17.21 2.20 -7.49
C ARG A 118 16.61 2.72 -8.81
N LEU A 119 15.46 2.18 -9.20
CA LEU A 119 14.68 2.62 -10.34
C LEU A 119 13.91 3.92 -10.04
N GLY A 120 13.65 4.22 -8.77
CA GLY A 120 13.02 5.47 -8.34
C GLY A 120 11.54 5.59 -8.74
N ARG A 121 10.89 4.48 -9.13
CA ARG A 121 9.54 4.49 -9.69
C ARG A 121 8.46 4.82 -8.65
N ALA A 122 8.61 4.33 -7.42
CA ALA A 122 7.69 4.67 -6.34
C ALA A 122 7.71 6.19 -6.06
N GLN A 123 8.90 6.78 -6.02
CA GLN A 123 9.09 8.22 -5.86
C GLN A 123 8.52 9.01 -7.04
N ALA A 124 8.79 8.58 -8.28
CA ALA A 124 8.26 9.24 -9.46
C ALA A 124 6.72 9.17 -9.53
N LEU A 125 6.11 8.05 -9.09
CA LEU A 125 4.67 7.92 -8.98
C LEU A 125 4.10 8.85 -7.90
N ALA A 126 4.74 8.91 -6.73
CA ALA A 126 4.35 9.83 -5.66
C ALA A 126 4.40 11.29 -6.14
N GLN A 127 5.46 11.68 -6.86
CA GLN A 127 5.57 13.01 -7.45
C GLN A 127 4.45 13.28 -8.46
N ALA A 128 4.16 12.34 -9.35
CA ALA A 128 3.07 12.47 -10.32
C ALA A 128 1.70 12.61 -9.64
N TRP A 129 1.52 12.03 -8.45
CA TRP A 129 0.31 12.18 -7.65
C TRP A 129 0.32 13.39 -6.72
N GLY A 130 1.42 14.15 -6.61
CA GLY A 130 1.57 15.17 -5.57
C GLY A 130 1.43 14.58 -4.16
N ALA A 131 1.90 13.34 -3.97
CA ALA A 131 1.86 12.59 -2.72
C ALA A 131 3.23 12.62 -2.02
N GLU A 132 3.22 12.50 -0.70
CA GLU A 132 4.44 12.32 0.09
C GLU A 132 5.01 10.91 -0.14
N CYS A 133 6.31 10.82 -0.46
CA CYS A 133 7.03 9.56 -0.59
C CYS A 133 7.87 9.32 0.68
N LEU A 134 7.51 8.29 1.43
CA LEU A 134 8.20 7.85 2.63
C LEU A 134 9.06 6.64 2.29
N HIS A 135 10.29 6.61 2.80
CA HIS A 135 11.15 5.43 2.65
C HIS A 135 10.88 4.47 3.80
N ALA A 136 10.78 3.17 3.51
CA ALA A 136 10.56 2.15 4.54
C ALA A 136 11.65 2.15 5.64
N GLU A 137 12.83 2.69 5.35
CA GLU A 137 13.93 2.88 6.30
C GLU A 137 13.57 3.82 7.47
N ALA A 138 12.61 4.74 7.27
CA ALA A 138 12.16 5.68 8.31
C ALA A 138 11.24 5.05 9.37
N TRP A 139 10.94 3.76 9.26
CA TRP A 139 10.02 3.01 10.13
C TRP A 139 10.73 1.96 11.00
N CYS A 140 12.07 1.92 10.94
CA CYS A 140 12.94 1.09 11.78
C CYS A 140 13.50 1.94 12.92
#